data_AF-A0A938SQ98-F1
#
_entry.id   AF-A0A938SQ98-F1
#
_cell.length_a   1.000
_cell.length_b   1.000
_cell.length_c   1.000
_cell.angle_alpha   90.00
_cell.angle_beta   90.00
_cell.angle_gamma   90.00
#
_symmetry.space_group_name_H-M   'P 1'
#
loop_
_entity.id
_entity.type
_entity.pdbx_description
1 polymer ?
#
loop_
_entity_poly.entity_id
_entity_poly.type
_entity_poly.pdbx_seq_one_letter_code
_entity_poly.pdbx_strand_id
1 'polypeptide(L)'
;MGLGVSARQYVPTRKRRHAAHRGAGGLLREMTRDMPQRLLIINIAGLSAASIGPLTPHLRDLADSGSGAIPVQPPVPALTSTSQATLLTGTLPAQHGIVSNGWYFRDLALILNWQRSANLMVGEPIWEAARLKRPGLRCANLFWRYATHSSCDVSVVERPTYWAD
;
A
#
# COMPACT_ATOMS: atom_id res chain seq x y z
N MET A 1 -7.78 74.40 -1.85
CA MET A 1 -6.37 74.14 -2.25
C MET A 1 -6.05 72.74 -1.77
N GLY A 2 -5.76 71.71 -2.55
CA GLY A 2 -5.56 71.53 -3.98
C GLY A 2 -4.74 70.24 -4.14
N LEU A 3 -5.24 69.30 -4.96
CA LEU A 3 -4.50 68.23 -5.67
C LEU A 3 -3.90 67.12 -4.77
N GLY A 4 -4.06 65.81 -4.97
CA GLY A 4 -4.32 65.04 -6.18
C GLY A 4 -3.11 64.15 -6.51
N VAL A 5 -3.39 62.86 -6.78
CA VAL A 5 -2.62 61.92 -7.65
C VAL A 5 -1.78 60.80 -6.98
N SER A 6 -2.40 59.61 -6.98
CA SER A 6 -2.00 58.33 -7.63
C SER A 6 -0.95 57.37 -7.04
N ALA A 7 -1.32 56.10 -7.19
CA ALA A 7 -0.74 54.85 -6.71
C ALA A 7 0.60 54.47 -7.37
N ARG A 8 1.35 53.59 -6.68
CA ARG A 8 2.15 52.53 -7.33
C ARG A 8 2.33 51.34 -6.39
N GLN A 9 1.88 50.19 -6.87
CA GLN A 9 2.07 48.87 -6.29
C GLN A 9 3.57 48.52 -6.23
N TYR A 10 3.99 47.92 -5.12
CA TYR A 10 5.31 47.35 -4.96
C TYR A 10 5.37 45.99 -5.67
N VAL A 11 6.11 45.92 -6.78
CA VAL A 11 6.43 44.67 -7.50
C VAL A 11 7.89 44.33 -7.21
N PRO A 12 8.23 43.18 -6.60
CA PRO A 12 9.62 42.81 -6.39
C PRO A 12 10.27 42.42 -7.72
N THR A 13 11.39 43.05 -8.05
CA THR A 13 12.20 42.74 -9.22
C THR A 13 12.79 41.33 -9.10
N ARG A 14 12.28 40.40 -9.92
CA ARG A 14 12.81 39.05 -10.08
C ARG A 14 14.17 39.14 -10.79
N LYS A 15 15.28 38.97 -10.05
CA LYS A 15 16.61 38.79 -10.67
C LYS A 15 16.53 37.59 -11.63
N ARG A 16 16.66 37.85 -12.94
CA ARG A 16 16.85 36.80 -13.96
C ARG A 16 18.17 36.10 -13.69
N ARG A 17 18.12 34.96 -13.01
CA ARG A 17 19.23 33.99 -13.05
C ARG A 17 19.27 33.41 -14.45
N HIS A 18 20.44 33.43 -15.09
CA HIS A 18 20.69 32.72 -16.33
C HIS A 18 20.22 31.28 -16.18
N ALA A 19 19.32 30.86 -17.08
CA ALA A 19 18.91 29.48 -17.20
C ALA A 19 20.11 28.71 -17.77
N ALA A 20 20.88 28.08 -16.88
CA ALA A 20 21.72 26.97 -17.27
C ALA A 20 20.81 25.92 -17.91
N HIS A 21 21.21 25.42 -19.09
CA HIS A 21 20.53 24.34 -19.80
C HIS A 21 20.49 23.11 -18.88
N ARG A 22 19.42 22.95 -18.10
CA ARG A 22 19.20 21.77 -17.26
C ARG A 22 18.81 20.65 -18.20
N GLY A 23 19.70 19.69 -18.42
CA GLY A 23 19.38 18.47 -19.15
C GLY A 23 18.17 17.77 -18.53
N ALA A 24 17.41 17.03 -19.33
CA ALA A 24 16.19 16.33 -18.91
C ALA A 24 16.38 15.49 -17.63
N GLY A 25 17.58 14.95 -17.39
CA GLY A 25 17.92 14.21 -16.17
C GLY A 25 17.93 15.04 -14.87
N GLY A 26 18.18 16.36 -14.92
CA GLY A 26 18.15 17.24 -13.75
C GLY A 26 16.74 17.60 -13.31
N LEU A 27 15.85 17.83 -14.29
CA LEU A 27 14.43 18.06 -14.07
C LEU A 27 13.74 16.81 -13.54
N LEU A 28 14.04 15.62 -14.07
CA LEU A 28 13.49 14.36 -13.56
C LEU A 28 13.93 14.08 -12.11
N ARG A 29 15.21 14.34 -11.75
CA ARG A 29 15.71 14.17 -10.38
C ARG A 29 15.09 15.16 -9.38
N GLU A 30 14.91 16.42 -9.77
CA GLU A 30 14.20 17.41 -8.94
C GLU A 30 12.71 17.07 -8.80
N MET A 31 12.04 16.65 -9.87
CA MET A 31 10.63 16.21 -9.85
C MET A 31 10.42 14.97 -8.96
N THR A 32 11.39 14.04 -8.90
CA THR A 32 11.31 12.88 -8.00
C THR A 32 11.55 13.19 -6.52
N ARG A 33 12.24 14.30 -6.20
CA ARG A 33 12.48 14.71 -4.81
C ARG A 33 11.25 15.31 -4.13
N ASP A 34 10.34 15.88 -4.92
CA ASP A 34 9.12 16.54 -4.44
C ASP A 34 7.86 15.68 -4.62
N MET A 35 7.98 14.52 -5.28
CA MET A 35 6.88 13.55 -5.29
C MET A 35 6.75 12.88 -3.93
N PRO A 36 5.52 12.75 -3.38
CA PRO A 36 5.30 11.94 -2.19
C PRO A 36 5.79 10.52 -2.48
N GLN A 37 6.69 10.02 -1.62
CA GLN A 37 7.19 8.65 -1.71
C GLN A 37 6.01 7.68 -1.79
N ARG A 38 5.85 7.05 -2.96
CA ARG A 38 4.83 6.03 -3.22
C ARG A 38 5.37 4.71 -2.71
N LEU A 39 4.57 4.01 -1.92
CA LEU A 39 4.89 2.67 -1.44
C LEU A 39 4.03 1.67 -2.22
N LEU A 40 4.68 0.71 -2.87
CA LEU A 40 4.04 -0.46 -3.45
C LEU A 40 4.44 -1.69 -2.63
N ILE A 41 3.44 -2.42 -2.12
CA ILE A 41 3.66 -3.68 -1.42
C ILE A 41 3.14 -4.81 -2.31
N ILE A 42 4.04 -5.69 -2.74
CA ILE A 42 3.70 -6.87 -3.55
C ILE A 42 3.68 -8.08 -2.62
N ASN A 43 2.55 -8.77 -2.59
CA ASN A 43 2.39 -10.00 -1.82
C ASN A 43 2.40 -11.20 -2.78
N ILE A 44 3.30 -12.14 -2.54
CA ILE A 44 3.45 -13.37 -3.32
C ILE A 44 3.23 -14.54 -2.37
N ALA A 45 2.11 -15.26 -2.56
CA ALA A 45 1.74 -16.37 -1.71
C ALA A 45 2.80 -17.49 -1.78
N GLY A 46 3.25 -17.96 -0.62
CA GLY A 46 4.20 -19.08 -0.51
C GLY A 46 5.64 -18.75 -0.92
N LEU A 47 5.99 -17.48 -1.13
CA LEU A 47 7.36 -17.10 -1.45
C LEU A 47 8.25 -17.19 -0.20
N SER A 48 9.19 -18.13 -0.21
CA SER A 48 10.23 -18.24 0.81
C SER A 48 11.51 -17.54 0.36
N ALA A 49 12.33 -17.09 1.32
CA ALA A 49 13.65 -16.52 1.00
C ALA A 49 14.54 -17.52 0.24
N ALA A 50 14.43 -18.82 0.52
CA ALA A 50 15.16 -19.88 -0.17
C ALA A 50 14.75 -20.04 -1.65
N SER A 51 13.58 -19.52 -2.04
CA SER A 51 13.10 -19.51 -3.43
C SER A 51 13.67 -18.36 -4.26
N ILE A 52 14.40 -17.42 -3.63
CA ILE A 52 15.03 -16.28 -4.31
C ILE A 52 16.46 -16.67 -4.71
N GLY A 53 16.70 -16.80 -6.01
CA GLY A 53 17.96 -17.33 -6.53
C GLY A 53 18.06 -17.24 -8.06
N PRO A 54 18.93 -18.04 -8.71
CA PRO A 54 19.18 -17.95 -10.15
C PRO A 54 17.95 -18.16 -11.04
N LEU A 55 16.95 -18.92 -10.57
CA LEU A 55 15.69 -19.16 -11.30
C LEU A 55 14.64 -18.06 -11.10
N THR A 56 14.89 -17.10 -10.21
CA THR A 56 14.01 -15.96 -9.92
C THR A 56 14.77 -14.63 -10.07
N PRO A 57 15.39 -14.38 -11.24
CA PRO A 57 16.35 -13.29 -11.43
C PRO A 57 15.77 -11.91 -11.07
N HIS A 58 14.52 -11.62 -11.43
CA HIS A 58 13.90 -10.33 -11.11
C HIS A 58 13.64 -10.14 -9.60
N LEU A 59 13.32 -11.20 -8.87
CA LEU A 59 13.17 -11.12 -7.41
C LEU A 59 14.54 -10.98 -6.74
N ARG A 60 15.56 -11.65 -7.30
CA ARG A 60 16.93 -11.53 -6.84
C ARG A 60 17.47 -10.12 -7.04
N ASP A 61 17.30 -9.54 -8.22
CA ASP A 61 17.69 -8.17 -8.52
C ASP A 61 16.98 -7.16 -7.61
N LEU A 62 15.67 -7.36 -7.37
CA LEU A 62 14.91 -6.52 -6.45
C LEU A 62 15.47 -6.59 -5.03
N ALA A 63 15.77 -7.80 -4.53
CA ALA A 63 16.36 -7.98 -3.22
C ALA A 63 17.75 -7.33 -3.12
N ASP A 64 18.61 -7.54 -4.11
CA ASP A 64 19.99 -7.03 -4.15
C ASP A 64 20.05 -5.49 -4.28
N SER A 65 19.04 -4.88 -4.92
CA SER A 65 18.92 -3.42 -5.00
C SER A 65 18.46 -2.76 -3.69
N GLY A 66 17.93 -3.55 -2.76
CA GLY A 66 17.38 -3.10 -1.48
C GLY A 66 18.15 -3.65 -0.29
N SER A 67 17.43 -4.09 0.74
CA SER A 67 18.01 -4.64 1.97
C SER A 67 18.25 -6.16 1.93
N GLY A 68 18.18 -6.77 0.74
CA GLY A 68 18.25 -8.22 0.57
C GLY A 68 16.93 -8.95 0.85
N ALA A 69 16.95 -10.28 0.70
CA ALA A 69 15.83 -11.15 1.02
C ALA A 69 15.84 -11.46 2.53
N ILE A 70 14.93 -10.83 3.27
CA ILE A 70 14.81 -11.00 4.73
C ILE A 70 13.67 -11.98 5.02
N PRO A 71 13.93 -13.15 5.63
CA PRO A 71 12.88 -14.06 6.06
C PRO A 71 11.95 -13.40 7.09
N VAL A 72 10.64 -13.51 6.88
CA VAL A 72 9.63 -13.08 7.84
C VAL A 72 9.06 -14.32 8.53
N GLN A 73 9.04 -14.31 9.85
CA GLN A 73 8.41 -15.38 10.63
C GLN A 73 6.89 -15.31 10.45
N PRO A 74 6.23 -16.36 9.92
CA PRO A 74 4.77 -16.35 9.79
C PRO A 74 4.08 -16.50 11.15
N PRO A 75 2.83 -16.04 11.29
CA PRO A 75 2.02 -16.34 12.47
C PRO A 75 1.66 -17.83 12.53
N VAL A 76 1.22 -18.29 13.69
CA VAL A 76 0.62 -19.62 13.86
C VAL A 76 -0.91 -19.47 13.95
N PRO A 77 -1.70 -20.13 13.08
CA PRO A 77 -1.28 -21.00 11.98
C PRO A 77 -0.81 -20.22 10.73
N ALA A 78 0.15 -20.76 9.98
CA ALA A 78 0.73 -20.16 8.78
C ALA A 78 -0.18 -20.32 7.53
N LEU A 79 -1.45 -19.92 7.67
CA LEU A 79 -2.44 -19.95 6.61
C LEU A 79 -2.50 -18.58 5.90
N THR A 80 -2.93 -18.58 4.64
CA THR A 80 -2.98 -17.35 3.82
C THR A 80 -3.80 -16.23 4.47
N SER A 81 -5.02 -16.51 4.92
CA SER A 81 -5.90 -15.50 5.52
C SER A 81 -5.32 -14.97 6.84
N THR A 82 -4.86 -15.87 7.71
CA THR A 82 -4.19 -15.54 8.97
C THR A 82 -2.97 -14.66 8.74
N SER A 83 -2.06 -15.07 7.86
CA SER A 83 -0.81 -14.36 7.57
C SER A 83 -1.04 -12.99 6.96
N GLN A 84 -2.01 -12.86 6.05
CA GLN A 84 -2.34 -11.56 5.46
C GLN A 84 -3.00 -10.63 6.47
N ALA A 85 -3.87 -11.12 7.35
CA ALA A 85 -4.44 -10.29 8.42
C ALA A 85 -3.35 -9.80 9.40
N THR A 86 -2.38 -10.65 9.76
CA THR A 86 -1.21 -10.25 10.55
C THR A 86 -0.39 -9.16 9.83
N LEU A 87 -0.10 -9.31 8.53
CA LEU A 87 0.63 -8.29 7.76
C LEU A 87 -0.13 -6.96 7.66
N LEU A 88 -1.45 -7.04 7.49
CA LEU A 88 -2.30 -5.85 7.34
C LEU A 88 -2.53 -5.11 8.66
N THR A 89 -2.55 -5.80 9.80
CA THR A 89 -2.87 -5.18 11.11
C THR A 89 -1.64 -4.99 11.99
N GLY A 90 -0.55 -5.71 11.73
CA GLY A 90 0.62 -5.76 12.61
C GLY A 90 0.37 -6.49 13.94
N THR A 91 -0.74 -7.21 14.08
CA THR A 91 -1.11 -7.93 15.32
C THR A 91 -1.15 -9.44 15.12
N LEU A 92 -1.22 -10.22 16.21
CA LEU A 92 -1.28 -11.69 16.14
C LEU A 92 -2.72 -12.20 15.92
N PRO A 93 -2.90 -13.48 15.51
CA PRO A 93 -4.24 -14.04 15.26
C PRO A 93 -5.23 -13.95 16.41
N ALA A 94 -4.74 -14.03 17.65
CA ALA A 94 -5.57 -13.83 18.85
C ALA A 94 -6.14 -12.41 18.97
N GLN A 95 -5.53 -11.42 18.31
CA GLN A 95 -5.92 -10.01 18.37
C GLN A 95 -6.78 -9.62 17.16
N HIS A 96 -6.35 -9.95 15.94
CA HIS A 96 -7.12 -9.61 14.73
C HIS A 96 -8.26 -10.58 14.41
N GLY A 97 -8.39 -11.69 15.14
CA GLY A 97 -9.52 -12.63 15.07
C GLY A 97 -9.48 -13.61 13.87
N ILE A 98 -8.70 -13.31 12.84
CA ILE A 98 -8.51 -14.20 11.69
C ILE A 98 -7.56 -15.36 12.06
N VAL A 99 -8.13 -16.51 12.41
CA VAL A 99 -7.37 -17.70 12.83
C VAL A 99 -7.32 -18.84 11.80
N SER A 100 -8.07 -18.75 10.70
CA SER A 100 -8.10 -19.77 9.64
C SER A 100 -8.44 -19.16 8.28
N ASN A 101 -8.46 -20.00 7.22
CA ASN A 101 -9.00 -19.61 5.92
C ASN A 101 -10.53 -19.71 5.85
N GLY A 102 -11.21 -20.28 6.86
CA GLY A 102 -12.64 -20.51 6.82
C GLY A 102 -13.21 -20.95 8.17
N TRP A 103 -14.45 -20.56 8.42
CA TRP A 103 -15.13 -20.79 9.70
C TRP A 103 -16.52 -21.34 9.47
N TYR A 104 -17.03 -22.00 10.51
CA TYR A 104 -18.45 -22.30 10.61
C TYR A 104 -19.21 -21.07 11.12
N PHE A 105 -20.10 -20.54 10.27
CA PHE A 105 -20.98 -19.42 10.59
C PHE A 105 -22.29 -19.98 11.15
N ARG A 106 -22.44 -19.94 12.48
CA ARG A 106 -23.58 -20.53 13.20
C ARG A 106 -24.93 -20.06 12.69
N ASP A 107 -25.06 -18.75 12.46
CA ASP A 107 -26.32 -18.14 12.02
C ASP A 107 -26.76 -18.62 10.64
N LEU A 108 -25.81 -19.09 9.83
CA LEU A 108 -26.05 -19.61 8.48
C LEU A 108 -26.04 -21.14 8.43
N ALA A 109 -25.56 -21.80 9.49
CA ALA A 109 -25.21 -23.22 9.49
C ALA A 109 -24.30 -23.66 8.32
N LEU A 110 -23.37 -22.78 7.91
CA LEU A 110 -22.47 -23.02 6.77
C LEU A 110 -21.00 -22.87 7.15
N ILE A 111 -20.15 -23.70 6.54
CA ILE A 111 -18.71 -23.46 6.50
C ILE A 111 -18.44 -22.52 5.33
N LEU A 112 -18.03 -21.29 5.62
CA LEU A 112 -17.64 -20.34 4.59
C LEU A 112 -16.13 -20.18 4.60
N ASN A 113 -15.53 -20.43 3.44
CA ASN A 113 -14.11 -20.27 3.23
C ASN A 113 -13.81 -18.95 2.54
N TRP A 114 -12.58 -18.49 2.71
CA TRP A 114 -11.97 -17.39 1.97
C TRP A 114 -12.77 -16.09 2.02
N GLN A 115 -13.38 -15.77 3.16
CA GLN A 115 -14.11 -14.52 3.33
C GLN A 115 -13.21 -13.29 3.14
N ARG A 116 -13.71 -12.23 2.50
CA ARG A 116 -12.90 -11.10 2.01
C ARG A 116 -13.26 -9.74 2.60
N SER A 117 -14.26 -9.68 3.47
CA SER A 117 -14.66 -8.42 4.09
C SER A 117 -13.62 -7.95 5.09
N ALA A 118 -13.16 -6.70 4.97
CA ALA A 118 -12.27 -6.07 5.94
C ALA A 118 -12.87 -6.02 7.35
N ASN A 119 -14.20 -5.94 7.45
CA ASN A 119 -14.94 -5.90 8.72
C ASN A 119 -14.79 -7.18 9.57
N LEU A 120 -14.23 -8.25 9.00
CA LEU A 120 -13.92 -9.47 9.75
C LEU A 120 -12.64 -9.35 10.57
N MET A 121 -11.75 -8.42 10.22
CA MET A 121 -10.54 -8.16 10.98
C MET A 121 -10.86 -7.23 12.15
N VAL A 122 -10.28 -7.54 13.31
CA VAL A 122 -10.28 -6.64 14.47
C VAL A 122 -8.95 -5.87 14.49
N GLY A 123 -9.02 -4.58 14.83
CA GLY A 123 -7.84 -3.70 14.94
C GLY A 123 -7.70 -2.73 13.77
N GLU A 124 -6.62 -1.96 13.79
CA GLU A 124 -6.33 -0.93 12.79
C GLU A 124 -5.58 -1.52 11.59
N PRO A 125 -6.15 -1.52 10.37
CA PRO A 125 -5.42 -1.94 9.19
C PRO A 125 -4.42 -0.87 8.74
N ILE A 126 -3.36 -1.32 8.04
CA ILE A 126 -2.20 -0.51 7.64
C ILE A 126 -2.56 0.76 6.87
N TRP A 127 -3.63 0.73 6.07
CA TRP A 127 -4.07 1.89 5.30
C TRP A 127 -4.73 2.97 6.18
N GLU A 128 -5.39 2.59 7.27
CA GLU A 128 -5.92 3.53 8.26
C GLU A 128 -4.78 4.10 9.11
N ALA A 129 -3.89 3.23 9.61
CA ALA A 129 -2.69 3.63 10.34
C ALA A 129 -1.83 4.63 9.53
N ALA A 130 -1.66 4.36 8.22
CA ALA A 130 -0.93 5.24 7.32
C ALA A 130 -1.62 6.60 7.14
N ARG A 131 -2.96 6.62 7.08
CA ARG A 131 -3.75 7.85 6.94
C ARG A 131 -3.75 8.69 8.21
N LEU A 132 -3.70 8.08 9.41
CA LEU A 132 -3.50 8.81 10.67
C LEU A 132 -2.15 9.53 10.68
N LYS A 133 -1.08 8.85 10.23
CA LYS A 133 0.27 9.43 10.17
C LYS A 133 0.44 10.45 9.05
N ARG A 134 -0.28 10.27 7.94
CA ARG A 134 -0.24 11.16 6.77
C ARG A 134 -1.66 11.48 6.30
N PRO A 135 -2.29 12.51 6.87
CA PRO A 135 -3.61 12.95 6.43
C PRO A 135 -3.63 13.23 4.93
N GLY A 136 -4.67 12.73 4.24
CA GLY A 136 -4.79 12.83 2.78
C GLY A 136 -4.05 11.75 1.98
N LEU A 137 -3.35 10.81 2.64
CA LEU A 137 -2.79 9.64 1.96
C LEU A 137 -3.92 8.81 1.34
N ARG A 138 -3.76 8.53 0.04
CA ARG A 138 -4.64 7.65 -0.72
C ARG A 138 -4.06 6.24 -0.78
N CYS A 139 -4.90 5.24 -0.61
CA CYS A 139 -4.52 3.83 -0.65
C CYS A 139 -5.32 3.07 -1.70
N ALA A 140 -4.64 2.19 -2.44
CA ALA A 140 -5.27 1.24 -3.33
C ALA A 140 -4.94 -0.18 -2.87
N ASN A 141 -5.96 -0.99 -2.59
CA ASN A 141 -5.82 -2.42 -2.32
C ASN A 141 -6.20 -3.19 -3.60
N LEU A 142 -5.20 -3.81 -4.22
CA LEU A 142 -5.36 -4.58 -5.46
C LEU A 142 -5.14 -6.07 -5.16
N PHE A 143 -6.22 -6.84 -5.15
CA PHE A 143 -6.22 -8.30 -5.03
C PHE A 143 -5.67 -8.87 -3.71
N TRP A 144 -5.33 -8.05 -2.70
CA TRP A 144 -5.03 -8.59 -1.38
C TRP A 144 -6.31 -9.08 -0.70
N ARG A 145 -6.14 -9.99 0.27
CA ARG A 145 -7.24 -10.37 1.16
C ARG A 145 -7.74 -9.13 1.91
N TYR A 146 -9.01 -9.17 2.32
CA TYR A 146 -9.64 -8.09 3.10
C TYR A 146 -9.77 -6.76 2.36
N ALA A 147 -9.85 -6.79 1.03
CA ALA A 147 -10.11 -5.61 0.20
C ALA A 147 -11.59 -5.20 0.16
N THR A 148 -12.52 -6.18 0.19
CA THR A 148 -13.96 -5.89 0.15
C THR A 148 -14.38 -5.14 1.41
N HIS A 149 -15.15 -4.06 1.28
CA HIS A 149 -15.56 -3.19 2.39
C HIS A 149 -14.38 -2.57 3.18
N SER A 150 -13.18 -2.53 2.61
CA SER A 150 -12.07 -1.76 3.20
C SER A 150 -12.28 -0.26 3.05
N SER A 151 -11.60 0.53 3.87
CA SER A 151 -11.57 2.01 3.78
C SER A 151 -10.49 2.55 2.82
N CYS A 152 -9.96 1.68 1.94
CA CYS A 152 -9.07 2.09 0.85
C CYS A 152 -9.84 2.90 -0.21
N ASP A 153 -9.19 3.90 -0.79
CA ASP A 153 -9.75 4.74 -1.86
C ASP A 153 -10.10 3.95 -3.13
N VAL A 154 -9.32 2.89 -3.40
CA VAL A 154 -9.54 1.97 -4.51
C VAL A 154 -9.42 0.55 -3.98
N SER A 155 -10.41 -0.28 -4.28
CA SER A 155 -10.36 -1.72 -3.99
C SER A 155 -10.66 -2.49 -5.26
N VAL A 156 -9.73 -3.34 -5.68
CA VAL A 156 -9.93 -4.27 -6.80
C VAL A 156 -9.90 -5.66 -6.24
N VAL A 157 -10.99 -6.40 -6.45
CA VAL A 157 -11.13 -7.79 -6.02
C VAL A 157 -11.33 -8.67 -7.24
N GLU A 158 -10.78 -9.88 -7.19
CA GLU A 158 -11.11 -10.90 -8.15
C GLU A 158 -12.61 -11.22 -8.09
N ARG A 159 -13.23 -11.41 -9.24
CA ARG A 159 -14.55 -12.05 -9.32
C ARG A 159 -14.29 -13.48 -9.75
N PRO A 160 -14.36 -14.47 -8.83
CA PRO A 160 -14.29 -15.86 -9.24
C PRO A 160 -15.44 -16.14 -10.20
N THR A 161 -15.10 -16.54 -11.43
CA THR A 161 -16.08 -17.05 -12.39
C THR A 161 -15.87 -18.55 -12.44
N TYR A 162 -16.84 -19.30 -11.91
CA TYR A 162 -16.85 -20.74 -12.02
C TYR A 162 -17.64 -21.10 -13.27
N TRP A 163 -16.95 -21.57 -14.31
CA TRP A 163 -17.55 -22.05 -15.57
C TRP A 163 -18.02 -23.51 -15.44
N ALA A 164 -18.62 -23.85 -14.30
CA ALA A 164 -19.07 -25.20 -14.02
C ALA A 164 -20.58 -25.28 -14.18
N ASP A 165 -20.98 -25.33 -15.44
CA ASP A 165 -22.22 -25.90 -15.96
C ASP A 165 -21.88 -27.12 -16.84
#